data_AF-A0A4Q3YM49-F1
#
_entry.id   AF-A0A4Q3YM49-F1
#
_cell.length_a   1.000
_cell.length_b   1.000
_cell.length_c   1.000
_cell.angle_alpha   90.00
_cell.angle_beta   90.00
_cell.angle_gamma   90.00
#
_symmetry.space_group_name_H-M   'P 1'
#
loop_
_entity.id
_entity.type
_entity.pdbx_description
1 polymer ?
#
loop_
_entity_poly.entity_id
_entity_poly.type
_entity_poly.pdbx_seq_one_letter_code
_entity_poly.pdbx_strand_id
1 'polypeptide(L)'
;MPIRNKWPQRQMMHFLIRLLGRREATSAADQAWVDAIEAAYLASEFGHLRIFADGRNAGLDYSPLRFGGYYRCVETLHANGGGVMEAGEEAWFLGYYVLPYDNVLRLHFHDGRQEKLITFAGVYPETETLIYSAFIERPERYLEQVPAPREKAAGLAVLREKLISLRRSRSRW
;
A
#
# COMPACT_ATOMS: atom_id res chain seq x y z
N MET A 1 40.83 18.25 -23.30
CA MET A 1 40.77 16.78 -23.38
C MET A 1 39.41 16.33 -22.87
N PRO A 2 38.59 15.59 -23.63
CA PRO A 2 37.45 14.87 -23.05
C PRO A 2 37.81 13.39 -22.88
N ILE A 3 37.82 12.92 -21.62
CA ILE A 3 37.95 11.49 -21.30
C ILE A 3 36.63 10.82 -21.68
N ARG A 4 36.64 10.13 -22.83
CA ARG A 4 35.55 9.25 -23.27
C ARG A 4 35.60 7.99 -22.40
N ASN A 5 34.85 7.97 -21.30
CA ASN A 5 34.61 6.75 -20.53
C ASN A 5 33.66 5.84 -21.32
N LYS A 6 34.21 5.08 -22.26
CA LYS A 6 33.50 3.96 -22.90
C LYS A 6 33.53 2.78 -21.94
N TRP A 7 32.45 2.61 -21.17
CA TRP A 7 32.20 1.33 -20.52
C TRP A 7 32.10 0.24 -21.60
N PRO A 8 32.84 -0.88 -21.49
CA PRO A 8 32.72 -1.96 -22.45
C PRO A 8 31.29 -2.51 -22.39
N GLN A 9 30.58 -2.55 -23.53
CA GLN A 9 29.19 -3.03 -23.63
C GLN A 9 28.95 -4.39 -22.93
N ARG A 10 29.98 -5.25 -22.86
CA ARG A 10 29.94 -6.53 -22.15
C ARG A 10 29.85 -6.40 -20.62
N GLN A 11 30.52 -5.41 -20.02
CA GLN A 11 30.41 -5.16 -18.57
C GLN A 11 29.06 -4.55 -18.22
N MET A 12 28.50 -3.70 -19.07
CA MET A 12 27.16 -3.14 -18.89
C MET A 12 26.07 -4.20 -19.04
N MET A 13 26.21 -5.13 -20.01
CA MET A 13 25.34 -6.32 -20.11
C MET A 13 25.48 -7.24 -18.90
N HIS A 14 26.68 -7.53 -18.41
CA HIS A 14 26.86 -8.34 -17.20
C HIS A 14 26.31 -7.66 -15.94
N PHE A 15 26.40 -6.33 -15.85
CA PHE A 15 25.82 -5.56 -14.75
C PHE A 15 24.29 -5.56 -14.82
N LEU A 16 23.71 -5.39 -16.02
CA LEU A 16 22.26 -5.51 -16.25
C LEU A 16 21.75 -6.93 -16.00
N ILE A 17 22.48 -7.97 -16.42
CA ILE A 17 22.16 -9.37 -16.15
C ILE A 17 22.31 -9.68 -14.65
N ARG A 18 23.25 -9.06 -13.93
CA ARG A 18 23.33 -9.15 -12.45
C ARG A 18 22.22 -8.38 -11.74
N LEU A 19 21.79 -7.23 -12.28
CA LEU A 19 20.67 -6.45 -11.74
C LEU A 19 19.32 -7.13 -12.00
N LEU A 20 19.19 -7.81 -13.14
CA LEU A 20 18.00 -8.56 -13.55
C LEU A 20 18.01 -10.02 -13.05
N GLY A 21 19.19 -10.57 -12.75
CA GLY A 21 19.42 -11.96 -12.35
C GLY A 21 19.35 -12.23 -10.85
N ARG A 22 18.92 -11.25 -10.05
CA ARG A 22 18.50 -11.44 -8.65
C ARG A 22 17.04 -11.05 -8.42
N ARG A 23 16.20 -11.14 -9.45
CA ARG A 23 14.78 -11.40 -9.22
C ARG A 23 14.69 -12.88 -8.87
N GLU A 24 14.65 -13.20 -7.57
CA GLU A 24 13.94 -14.43 -7.16
C GLU A 24 12.59 -14.34 -7.87
N ALA A 25 12.34 -15.28 -8.78
CA ALA A 25 11.13 -15.28 -9.58
C ALA A 25 9.97 -15.32 -8.60
N THR A 26 9.26 -14.21 -8.47
CA THR A 26 7.99 -14.13 -7.77
C THR A 26 7.17 -15.30 -8.26
N SER A 27 6.70 -16.17 -7.35
CA SER A 27 5.98 -17.36 -7.79
C SER A 27 4.79 -16.94 -8.66
N ALA A 28 4.37 -17.77 -9.61
CA ALA A 28 3.24 -17.44 -10.49
C ALA A 28 1.98 -17.08 -9.67
N ALA A 29 1.82 -17.70 -8.50
CA ALA A 29 0.73 -17.42 -7.56
C ALA A 29 0.85 -16.03 -6.91
N ASP A 30 2.06 -15.64 -6.48
CA ASP A 30 2.29 -14.33 -5.86
C ASP A 30 2.16 -13.20 -6.89
N GLN A 31 2.61 -13.42 -8.13
CA GLN A 31 2.39 -12.47 -9.20
C GLN A 31 0.90 -12.33 -9.54
N ALA A 32 0.18 -13.45 -9.67
CA ALA A 32 -1.27 -13.43 -9.89
C ALA A 32 -2.03 -12.70 -8.77
N TRP A 33 -1.57 -12.82 -7.53
CA TRP A 33 -2.13 -12.09 -6.40
C TRP A 33 -1.92 -10.57 -6.52
N VAL A 34 -0.72 -10.11 -6.90
CA VAL A 34 -0.46 -8.68 -7.14
C VAL A 34 -1.24 -8.17 -8.34
N ASP A 35 -1.34 -8.96 -9.40
CA ASP A 35 -2.12 -8.60 -10.59
C ASP A 35 -3.61 -8.46 -10.24
N ALA A 36 -4.14 -9.29 -9.34
CA ALA A 36 -5.51 -9.19 -8.84
C ALA A 36 -5.73 -7.88 -8.04
N ILE A 37 -4.77 -7.48 -7.19
CA ILE A 37 -4.79 -6.18 -6.50
C ILE A 37 -4.79 -5.03 -7.49
N GLU A 38 -3.93 -5.11 -8.52
CA GLU A 38 -3.88 -4.09 -9.55
C GLU A 38 -5.22 -3.97 -10.30
N ALA A 39 -5.78 -5.11 -10.74
CA ALA A 39 -7.06 -5.13 -11.43
C ALA A 39 -8.20 -4.57 -10.56
N ALA A 40 -8.27 -4.98 -9.29
CA ALA A 40 -9.33 -4.57 -8.37
C ALA A 40 -9.27 -3.07 -8.03
N TYR A 41 -8.08 -2.52 -7.80
CA TYR A 41 -7.95 -1.19 -7.18
C TYR A 41 -7.33 -0.11 -8.07
N LEU A 42 -6.64 -0.47 -9.15
CA LEU A 42 -6.06 0.47 -10.11
C LEU A 42 -6.83 0.51 -11.44
N ALA A 43 -7.35 -0.63 -11.91
CA ALA A 43 -8.13 -0.67 -13.15
C ALA A 43 -9.61 -0.31 -12.94
N SER A 44 -10.13 -0.46 -11.72
CA SER A 44 -11.48 -0.01 -11.34
C SER A 44 -11.56 1.52 -11.28
N GLU A 45 -12.65 2.09 -11.80
CA GLU A 45 -12.94 3.53 -11.76
C GLU A 45 -13.00 4.09 -10.32
N PHE A 46 -13.46 3.26 -9.39
CA PHE A 46 -13.63 3.61 -7.98
C PHE A 46 -12.54 3.04 -7.07
N GLY A 47 -11.53 2.37 -7.64
CA GLY A 47 -10.44 1.79 -6.87
C GLY A 47 -9.53 2.86 -6.23
N HIS A 48 -9.13 2.67 -4.97
CA HIS A 48 -8.35 3.67 -4.23
C HIS A 48 -6.98 3.94 -4.86
N LEU A 49 -6.35 2.93 -5.48
CA LEU A 49 -5.08 3.12 -6.19
C LEU A 49 -5.26 3.93 -7.48
N ARG A 50 -6.40 3.78 -8.16
CA ARG A 50 -6.77 4.65 -9.28
C ARG A 50 -6.97 6.08 -8.84
N ILE A 51 -7.72 6.29 -7.76
CA ILE A 51 -7.95 7.61 -7.15
C ILE A 51 -6.61 8.26 -6.78
N PHE A 52 -5.68 7.49 -6.20
CA PHE A 52 -4.31 7.97 -5.91
C PHE A 52 -3.57 8.37 -7.19
N ALA A 53 -3.60 7.53 -8.22
CA ALA A 53 -2.93 7.79 -9.49
C ALA A 53 -3.51 9.01 -10.22
N ASP A 54 -4.80 9.30 -10.03
CA ASP A 54 -5.46 10.51 -10.53
C ASP A 54 -5.16 11.77 -9.69
N GLY A 55 -4.35 11.66 -8.63
CA GLY A 55 -4.00 12.79 -7.78
C GLY A 55 -5.12 13.26 -6.85
N ARG A 56 -6.17 12.45 -6.68
CA ARG A 56 -7.31 12.73 -5.79
C ARG A 56 -6.98 12.32 -4.34
N ASN A 57 -8.00 12.34 -3.47
CA ASN A 57 -7.89 12.19 -2.00
C ASN A 57 -7.51 10.78 -1.52
N ALA A 58 -6.53 10.14 -2.14
CA ALA A 58 -5.94 8.88 -1.70
C ALA A 58 -4.42 9.02 -1.60
N GLY A 59 -3.83 8.17 -0.77
CA GLY A 59 -2.39 8.12 -0.55
C GLY A 59 -1.88 6.71 -0.33
N LEU A 60 -0.59 6.49 -0.59
CA LEU A 60 0.05 5.19 -0.41
C LEU A 60 0.54 4.98 1.03
N ASP A 61 0.87 6.06 1.75
CA ASP A 61 1.45 5.98 3.08
C ASP A 61 0.67 6.83 4.08
N TYR A 62 0.32 6.24 5.21
CA TYR A 62 -0.34 6.89 6.34
C TYR A 62 0.51 6.64 7.59
N SER A 63 1.43 7.55 7.93
CA SER A 63 2.46 7.29 8.95
C SER A 63 1.86 6.73 10.26
N PRO A 64 2.36 5.60 10.78
CA PRO A 64 3.55 4.83 10.40
C PRO A 64 3.32 3.77 9.29
N LEU A 65 2.10 3.61 8.80
CA LEU A 65 1.73 2.66 7.77
C LEU A 65 2.32 3.03 6.41
N ARG A 66 2.99 2.06 5.77
CA ARG A 66 3.62 2.21 4.45
C ARG A 66 3.03 1.20 3.49
N PHE A 67 2.76 1.61 2.26
CA PHE A 67 2.23 0.70 1.23
C PHE A 67 3.12 -0.54 1.09
N GLY A 68 2.49 -1.71 1.08
CA GLY A 68 3.17 -3.00 1.02
C GLY A 68 3.80 -3.44 2.34
N GLY A 69 3.76 -2.61 3.38
CA GLY A 69 4.10 -3.01 4.74
C GLY A 69 3.12 -4.05 5.25
N TYR A 70 3.64 -5.03 6.00
CA TYR A 70 2.86 -6.11 6.59
C TYR A 70 2.74 -5.84 8.09
N TYR A 71 1.52 -5.81 8.59
CA TYR A 71 1.20 -5.35 9.93
C TYR A 71 0.39 -6.40 10.67
N ARG A 72 0.75 -6.61 11.93
CA ARG A 72 -0.01 -7.42 12.88
C ARG A 72 -0.83 -6.50 13.78
N CYS A 73 -2.10 -6.83 13.97
CA CYS A 73 -2.96 -6.16 14.93
C CYS A 73 -2.57 -6.62 16.34
N VAL A 74 -2.11 -5.71 17.18
CA VAL A 74 -1.67 -6.00 18.57
C VAL A 74 -2.86 -5.95 19.53
N GLU A 75 -3.76 -4.99 19.31
CA GLU A 75 -5.01 -4.80 20.04
C GLU A 75 -6.14 -4.75 19.01
N THR A 76 -7.30 -5.35 19.31
CA THR A 76 -8.43 -5.35 18.35
C THR A 76 -8.81 -3.91 18.00
N LEU A 77 -8.81 -3.62 16.71
CA LEU A 77 -9.13 -2.31 16.16
C LEU A 77 -10.58 -2.31 15.68
N HIS A 78 -11.47 -1.63 16.42
CA HIS A 78 -12.85 -1.41 16.04
C HIS A 78 -13.01 -0.04 15.37
N ALA A 79 -13.18 0.02 14.06
CA ALA A 79 -13.34 1.29 13.38
C ALA A 79 -14.81 1.74 13.39
N ASN A 80 -15.05 3.00 13.75
CA ASN A 80 -16.38 3.55 13.95
C ASN A 80 -17.17 3.79 12.65
N GLY A 81 -16.48 3.87 11.51
CA GLY A 81 -17.10 3.91 10.18
C GLY A 81 -17.26 2.54 9.53
N GLY A 82 -16.91 1.46 10.25
CA GLY A 82 -17.04 0.08 9.80
C GLY A 82 -15.70 -0.62 9.56
N GLY A 83 -15.71 -1.94 9.81
CA GLY A 83 -14.54 -2.80 9.72
C GLY A 83 -13.91 -3.08 11.09
N VAL A 84 -13.38 -4.29 11.22
CA VAL A 84 -12.65 -4.74 12.40
C VAL A 84 -11.39 -5.45 11.95
N MET A 85 -10.29 -5.21 12.68
CA MET A 85 -9.09 -6.02 12.61
C MET A 85 -8.86 -6.63 13.99
N GLU A 86 -8.93 -7.95 14.07
CA GLU A 86 -8.85 -8.68 15.35
C GLU A 86 -7.41 -8.79 15.82
N ALA A 87 -7.19 -8.78 17.13
CA ALA A 87 -5.87 -9.00 17.71
C ALA A 87 -5.26 -10.32 17.19
N GLY A 88 -4.01 -10.24 16.71
CA GLY A 88 -3.30 -11.35 16.08
C GLY A 88 -3.49 -11.45 14.56
N GLU A 89 -4.45 -10.74 13.96
CA GLU A 89 -4.56 -10.72 12.49
C GLU A 89 -3.38 -10.00 11.85
N GLU A 90 -3.01 -10.46 10.66
CA GLU A 90 -1.94 -9.87 9.88
C GLU A 90 -2.42 -9.49 8.47
N ALA A 91 -2.00 -8.32 7.99
CA ALA A 91 -2.43 -7.85 6.68
C ALA A 91 -1.40 -6.90 6.04
N TRP A 92 -1.39 -6.86 4.71
CA TRP A 92 -0.66 -5.87 3.92
C TRP A 92 -1.45 -4.56 3.87
N PHE A 93 -0.80 -3.45 4.22
CA PHE A 93 -1.38 -2.12 4.02
C PHE A 93 -1.25 -1.71 2.54
N LEU A 94 -2.36 -1.33 1.92
CA LEU A 94 -2.44 -0.98 0.50
C LEU A 94 -2.75 0.51 0.28
N GLY A 95 -2.64 1.34 1.32
CA GLY A 95 -2.88 2.77 1.24
C GLY A 95 -4.18 3.19 1.93
N TYR A 96 -4.55 4.44 1.72
CA TYR A 96 -5.71 5.06 2.35
C TYR A 96 -6.48 5.95 1.38
N TYR A 97 -7.73 6.20 1.71
CA TYR A 97 -8.62 7.14 1.05
C TYR A 97 -9.27 8.06 2.09
N VAL A 98 -9.38 9.34 1.76
CA VAL A 98 -10.04 10.35 2.58
C VAL A 98 -11.24 10.92 1.81
N LEU A 99 -12.42 10.91 2.42
CA LEU A 99 -13.55 11.72 1.97
C LEU A 99 -13.60 12.97 2.85
N PRO A 100 -13.15 14.14 2.35
CA PRO A 100 -12.99 15.32 3.20
C PRO A 100 -14.32 15.87 3.71
N TYR A 101 -15.38 15.79 2.90
CA TYR A 101 -16.69 16.35 3.24
C TYR A 101 -17.33 15.65 4.44
N ASP A 102 -17.18 14.33 4.53
CA ASP A 102 -17.74 13.51 5.60
C ASP A 102 -16.72 13.22 6.73
N ASN A 103 -15.52 13.80 6.63
CA ASN A 103 -14.39 13.52 7.51
C ASN A 103 -14.15 12.00 7.69
N VAL A 104 -14.15 11.26 6.59
CA VAL A 104 -13.96 9.80 6.60
C VAL A 104 -12.54 9.46 6.19
N LEU A 105 -11.85 8.69 7.04
CA LEU A 105 -10.58 8.03 6.74
C LEU A 105 -10.85 6.55 6.52
N ARG A 106 -10.53 6.02 5.34
CA ARG A 106 -10.57 4.59 5.05
C ARG A 106 -9.17 4.07 4.81
N LEU A 107 -8.76 3.08 5.59
CA LEU A 107 -7.52 2.34 5.39
C LEU A 107 -7.82 1.05 4.63
N HIS A 108 -7.01 0.77 3.62
CA HIS A 108 -7.11 -0.44 2.81
C HIS A 108 -6.06 -1.44 3.24
N PHE A 109 -6.51 -2.60 3.70
CA PHE A 109 -5.67 -3.75 4.02
C PHE A 109 -6.04 -4.94 3.16
N HIS A 110 -5.14 -5.91 3.07
CA HIS A 110 -5.40 -7.19 2.43
C HIS A 110 -4.76 -8.30 3.27
N ASP A 111 -5.50 -9.34 3.65
CA ASP A 111 -4.98 -10.46 4.46
C ASP A 111 -4.31 -11.56 3.61
N GLY A 112 -4.33 -11.37 2.29
CA GLY A 112 -3.80 -12.29 1.28
C GLY A 112 -4.88 -13.12 0.59
N ARG A 113 -6.11 -13.11 1.13
CA ARG A 113 -7.30 -13.74 0.54
C ARG A 113 -8.34 -12.71 0.15
N GLN A 114 -8.57 -11.71 0.98
CA GLN A 114 -9.60 -10.70 0.79
C GLN A 114 -9.14 -9.31 1.24
N GLU A 115 -9.88 -8.29 0.78
CA GLU A 115 -9.75 -6.93 1.27
C GLU A 115 -10.28 -6.82 2.70
N LYS A 116 -9.61 -6.00 3.50
CA LYS A 116 -10.10 -5.51 4.78
C LYS A 116 -10.10 -3.99 4.75
N LEU A 117 -11.30 -3.42 4.90
CA LEU A 117 -11.50 -1.97 4.95
C LEU A 117 -11.70 -1.55 6.39
N ILE A 118 -10.81 -0.70 6.90
CA ILE A 118 -10.92 -0.12 8.24
C ILE A 118 -11.31 1.35 8.05
N THR A 119 -12.59 1.65 8.25
CA THR A 119 -13.18 2.96 7.98
C THR A 119 -13.45 3.68 9.27
N PHE A 120 -12.94 4.89 9.40
CA PHE A 120 -13.25 5.80 10.48
C PHE A 120 -14.02 7.00 9.96
N ALA A 121 -15.04 7.41 10.69
CA ALA A 121 -15.87 8.56 10.34
C ALA A 121 -15.82 9.62 11.45
N GLY A 122 -15.63 10.88 11.08
CA GLY A 122 -15.62 11.99 12.04
C GLY A 122 -17.00 12.41 12.56
N VAL A 123 -18.04 11.61 12.37
CA VAL A 123 -19.44 12.01 12.59
C VAL A 123 -20.22 10.92 13.34
N TYR A 124 -20.05 10.79 14.66
CA TYR A 124 -21.04 10.18 15.59
C TYR A 124 -20.81 10.70 17.03
N PRO A 125 -21.76 11.45 17.64
CA PRO A 125 -21.50 12.19 18.87
C PRO A 125 -21.49 11.39 20.18
N GLU A 126 -21.87 10.11 20.21
CA GLU A 126 -22.21 9.50 21.51
C GLU A 126 -21.14 8.63 22.16
N THR A 127 -20.10 8.14 21.46
CA THR A 127 -18.96 7.42 22.10
C THR A 127 -17.82 7.06 21.15
N GLU A 128 -18.10 6.83 19.87
CA GLU A 128 -17.14 6.22 18.93
C GLU A 128 -16.09 7.18 18.35
N THR A 129 -16.27 8.49 18.55
CA THR A 129 -15.25 9.51 18.21
C THR A 129 -13.92 9.22 18.93
N LEU A 130 -13.96 8.59 20.10
CA LEU A 130 -12.77 8.23 20.86
C LEU A 130 -11.87 7.23 20.13
N ILE A 131 -12.43 6.27 19.38
CA ILE A 131 -11.61 5.25 18.71
C ILE A 131 -10.89 5.84 17.49
N TYR A 132 -11.58 6.66 16.70
CA TYR A 132 -10.97 7.38 15.58
C TYR A 132 -9.82 8.26 16.05
N SER A 133 -10.07 9.11 17.06
CA SER A 133 -9.05 10.02 17.59
C SER A 133 -7.88 9.25 18.21
N ALA A 134 -8.14 8.20 19.01
CA ALA A 134 -7.10 7.38 19.62
C ALA A 134 -6.24 6.66 18.57
N PHE A 135 -6.86 6.16 17.49
CA PHE A 135 -6.13 5.56 16.38
C PHE A 135 -5.28 6.59 15.63
N ILE A 136 -5.81 7.79 15.33
CA ILE A 136 -5.04 8.85 14.66
C ILE A 136 -3.84 9.28 15.51
N GLU A 137 -4.05 9.46 16.80
CA GLU A 137 -3.01 9.91 17.72
C GLU A 137 -1.90 8.88 17.88
N ARG A 138 -2.26 7.58 17.91
CA ARG A 138 -1.34 6.48 18.24
C ARG A 138 -1.64 5.19 17.45
N PRO A 139 -1.51 5.20 16.11
CA PRO A 139 -1.80 4.03 15.28
C PRO A 139 -0.90 2.83 15.62
N GLU A 140 0.32 3.08 16.10
CA GLU A 140 1.28 2.06 16.54
C GLU A 140 0.82 1.25 17.77
N ARG A 141 -0.17 1.75 18.51
CA ARG A 141 -0.80 0.99 19.60
C ARG A 141 -1.55 -0.23 19.07
N TYR A 142 -2.16 -0.10 17.90
CA TYR A 142 -3.01 -1.12 17.30
C TYR A 142 -2.26 -1.97 16.29
N LEU A 143 -1.29 -1.38 15.58
CA LEU A 143 -0.64 -2.01 14.44
C LEU A 143 0.88 -2.00 14.60
N GLU A 144 1.45 -3.20 14.61
CA GLU A 144 2.90 -3.41 14.64
C GLU A 144 3.37 -3.91 13.27
N GLN A 145 4.43 -3.31 12.73
CA GLN A 145 5.03 -3.80 11.49
C GLN A 145 5.78 -5.10 11.77
N VAL A 146 5.48 -6.15 11.01
CA VAL A 146 6.12 -7.46 11.10
C VAL A 146 6.75 -7.85 9.75
N PRO A 147 7.69 -8.81 9.72
CA PRO A 147 8.31 -9.26 8.47
C PRO A 147 7.27 -9.79 7.48
N ALA A 148 7.23 -9.20 6.28
CA ALA A 148 6.34 -9.65 5.21
C ALA A 148 6.85 -10.95 4.57
N PRO A 149 5.96 -11.84 4.10
CA PRO A 149 6.30 -12.88 3.14
C PRO A 149 7.01 -12.27 1.92
N ARG A 150 8.23 -12.75 1.61
CA ARG A 150 9.20 -12.07 0.73
C ARG A 150 8.68 -11.91 -0.69
N GLU A 151 7.97 -12.91 -1.19
CA GLU A 151 7.54 -13.00 -2.59
C GLU A 151 6.47 -11.94 -2.91
N LYS A 152 5.45 -11.82 -2.04
CA LYS A 152 4.41 -10.79 -2.16
C LYS A 152 4.95 -9.38 -1.95
N ALA A 153 5.87 -9.21 -1.01
CA ALA A 153 6.49 -7.90 -0.75
C ALA A 153 7.23 -7.35 -1.98
N ALA A 154 7.93 -8.21 -2.73
CA ALA A 154 8.62 -7.81 -3.96
C ALA A 154 7.63 -7.33 -5.04
N GLY A 155 6.53 -8.04 -5.24
CA GLY A 155 5.51 -7.64 -6.22
C GLY A 155 4.80 -6.32 -5.84
N LEU A 156 4.48 -6.14 -4.55
CA LEU A 156 3.90 -4.87 -4.06
C LEU A 156 4.87 -3.69 -4.21
N ALA A 157 6.18 -3.90 -4.04
CA ALA A 157 7.18 -2.86 -4.27
C ALA A 157 7.20 -2.42 -5.75
N VAL A 158 7.07 -3.36 -6.69
CA VAL A 158 6.96 -3.04 -8.13
C VAL A 158 5.66 -2.26 -8.41
N LEU A 159 4.53 -2.69 -7.83
CA LEU A 159 3.25 -2.01 -7.98
C LEU A 159 3.31 -0.58 -7.42
N ARG A 160 3.96 -0.37 -6.27
CA ARG A 160 4.17 0.96 -5.69
C ARG A 160 4.86 1.92 -6.67
N GLU A 161 5.97 1.49 -7.26
CA GLU A 161 6.70 2.33 -8.22
C GLU A 161 5.88 2.64 -9.47
N LYS A 162 5.10 1.66 -9.96
CA LYS A 162 4.15 1.87 -11.05
C LYS A 162 3.11 2.95 -10.72
N LEU A 163 2.52 2.91 -9.53
CA LEU A 163 1.54 3.90 -9.08
C LEU A 163 2.13 5.31 -8.99
N ILE A 164 3.34 5.44 -8.42
CA ILE A 164 4.04 6.72 -8.32
C ILE A 164 4.34 7.27 -9.72
N SER A 165 4.82 6.43 -10.63
CA SER A 165 5.08 6.80 -12.03
C SER A 165 3.81 7.29 -12.73
N LEU A 166 2.70 6.56 -12.59
CA LEU A 166 1.40 6.94 -13.15
C LEU A 166 0.92 8.30 -12.63
N ARG A 167 0.97 8.52 -11.31
CA ARG A 167 0.60 9.81 -10.71
C ARG A 167 1.41 10.95 -11.30
N ARG A 168 2.74 10.80 -11.37
CA ARG A 168 3.63 11.82 -11.96
C ARG A 168 3.31 12.09 -13.43
N SER A 169 2.95 11.06 -14.19
CA SER A 169 2.59 11.21 -15.60
C SER A 169 1.30 12.00 -15.81
N ARG A 170 0.32 11.81 -14.91
CA ARG A 170 -0.99 12.50 -14.97
C ARG A 170 -0.95 13.91 -14.45
N SER A 171 -0.15 14.20 -13.42
CA SER A 171 0.02 15.56 -12.88
C SER A 171 0.78 16.52 -13.80
N ARG A 172 1.30 16.05 -14.94
CA ARG A 172 1.99 16.88 -15.95
C ARG A 172 1.05 17.44 -17.03
N TRP A 173 -0.22 17.03 -17.01
CA TRP A 173 -1.29 17.50 -17.88
C TRP A 173 -2.34 18.23 -17.04
#